data_AF-A0A0N8JWF6-F1
#
_entry.id   AF-A0A0N8JWF6-F1
#
_cell.length_a   1.000
_cell.length_b   1.000
_cell.length_c   1.000
_cell.angle_alpha   90.00
_cell.angle_beta   90.00
_cell.angle_gamma   90.00
#
_symmetry.space_group_name_H-M   'P 1'
#
loop_
_entity.id
_entity.type
_entity.pdbx_description
1 polymer ?
#
loop_
_entity_poly.entity_id
_entity_poly.type
_entity_poly.pdbx_seq_one_letter_code
_entity_poly.pdbx_strand_id
1 'polypeptide(L)'
;MSIRAKLRLYLEELKQLVPLGPDSSRHTTLSLLKRAKMHIKKLEEQDRKALNVKEQLQREHRYLKRRLEQLSLSGLERVRTDSMGSTVTTDSEQEVDIEGMEFTPAEVDSTGSMSDGEEDHYSLQSSSSSSDSSYSHCHRQQPHLC
;
A
#
# COMPACT_ATOMS: atom_id res chain seq x y z
N MET A 1 15.08 -41.58 -23.68
CA MET A 1 15.71 -40.34 -23.16
C MET A 1 16.35 -40.60 -21.80
N SER A 2 17.58 -40.13 -21.58
CA SER A 2 18.26 -40.22 -20.27
C SER A 2 17.62 -39.27 -19.24
N ILE A 3 17.66 -39.63 -17.95
CA ILE A 3 17.20 -38.81 -16.81
C ILE A 3 17.87 -37.43 -16.83
N ARG A 4 19.16 -37.38 -17.17
CA ARG A 4 19.93 -36.13 -17.25
C ARG A 4 19.40 -35.19 -18.34
N ALA A 5 18.92 -35.73 -19.46
CA ALA A 5 18.34 -34.94 -20.54
C ALA A 5 16.99 -34.34 -20.13
N LYS A 6 16.14 -35.13 -19.48
CA LYS A 6 14.86 -34.65 -18.94
C LYS A 6 15.04 -33.53 -17.90
N LEU A 7 15.99 -33.69 -16.99
CA LEU A 7 16.28 -32.66 -15.99
C LEU A 7 16.69 -31.33 -16.64
N ARG A 8 17.55 -31.38 -17.66
CA ARG A 8 17.96 -30.17 -18.39
C ARG A 8 16.77 -29.47 -19.04
N LEU A 9 15.86 -30.23 -19.65
CA LEU A 9 14.64 -29.69 -20.25
C LEU A 9 13.80 -28.94 -19.21
N TYR A 10 13.46 -29.58 -18.09
CA TYR A 10 12.64 -28.94 -17.05
C TYR A 10 13.28 -27.69 -16.43
N LEU A 11 14.60 -27.68 -16.27
CA LEU A 11 15.29 -26.49 -15.80
C LEU A 11 15.25 -25.36 -16.84
N GLU A 12 15.31 -25.67 -18.12
CA GLU A 12 15.22 -24.68 -19.19
C GLU A 12 13.81 -24.07 -19.28
N GLU A 13 12.76 -24.90 -19.19
CA GLU A 13 11.37 -24.45 -19.11
C GLU A 13 11.15 -23.55 -17.87
N LEU A 14 11.68 -23.96 -16.72
CA LEU A 14 11.55 -23.17 -15.49
C LEU A 14 12.21 -21.79 -15.61
N LYS A 15 13.33 -21.66 -16.33
CA LYS A 15 13.99 -20.36 -16.54
C LYS A 15 13.12 -19.37 -17.32
N GLN A 16 12.25 -19.84 -18.21
CA GLN A 16 11.36 -18.98 -18.99
C GLN A 16 10.22 -18.39 -18.15
N LEU A 17 9.82 -19.11 -17.08
CA LEU A 17 8.72 -18.70 -16.20
C LEU A 17 9.16 -17.83 -15.03
N VAL A 18 10.44 -17.90 -14.64
CA VAL A 18 10.96 -17.17 -13.48
C VAL A 18 11.62 -15.87 -13.95
N PRO A 19 11.39 -14.74 -13.26
CA PRO A 19 12.11 -13.50 -13.54
C PRO A 19 13.58 -13.63 -13.08
N LEU A 20 14.44 -14.06 -14.00
CA LEU A 20 15.87 -14.29 -13.72
C LEU A 20 16.75 -13.06 -13.92
N GLY A 21 16.21 -12.00 -14.51
CA GLY A 21 16.97 -10.80 -14.85
C GLY A 21 18.04 -11.06 -15.92
N PRO A 22 18.85 -10.03 -16.25
CA PRO A 22 19.87 -10.11 -17.29
C PRO A 22 21.01 -11.11 -17.00
N ASP A 23 21.14 -11.61 -15.76
CA ASP A 23 22.14 -12.61 -15.36
C ASP A 23 21.75 -14.06 -15.70
N SER A 24 20.81 -14.27 -16.64
CA SER A 24 20.23 -15.59 -16.96
C SER A 24 21.26 -16.68 -17.28
N SER A 25 22.47 -16.31 -17.74
CA SER A 25 23.54 -17.26 -18.08
C SER A 25 24.35 -17.81 -16.89
N ARG A 26 24.30 -17.19 -15.70
CA ARG A 26 25.10 -17.56 -14.51
C ARG A 26 24.28 -18.15 -13.35
N HIS A 27 23.12 -18.75 -13.64
CA HIS A 27 22.29 -19.35 -12.60
C HIS A 27 22.70 -20.80 -12.30
N THR A 28 22.72 -21.17 -11.01
CA THR A 28 22.83 -22.56 -10.57
C THR A 28 21.43 -23.16 -10.41
N THR A 29 21.31 -24.49 -10.40
CA THR A 29 20.03 -25.16 -10.16
C THR A 29 19.40 -24.71 -8.84
N LEU A 30 20.20 -24.55 -7.78
CA LEU A 30 19.70 -24.12 -6.48
C LEU A 30 19.16 -22.68 -6.49
N SER A 31 19.88 -21.75 -7.14
CA SER A 31 19.43 -20.35 -7.19
C SER A 31 18.14 -20.20 -8.01
N LEU A 32 18.00 -20.97 -9.09
CA LEU A 32 16.78 -21.03 -9.89
C LEU A 32 15.57 -21.51 -9.06
N LEU A 33 15.71 -22.63 -8.34
CA LEU A 33 14.65 -23.17 -7.50
C LEU A 33 14.25 -22.22 -6.37
N LYS A 34 15.22 -21.55 -5.74
CA LYS A 34 14.94 -20.53 -4.71
C LYS A 34 14.15 -19.36 -5.29
N ARG A 35 14.55 -18.83 -6.45
CA ARG A 35 13.85 -17.73 -7.13
C ARG A 35 12.45 -18.14 -7.57
N ALA A 36 12.28 -19.35 -8.11
CA ALA A 36 10.96 -19.89 -8.48
C ALA A 36 10.01 -19.91 -7.27
N LYS A 37 10.47 -20.44 -6.13
CA LYS A 37 9.68 -20.47 -4.89
C LYS A 37 9.29 -19.07 -4.42
N MET A 38 10.20 -18.10 -4.52
CA MET A 38 9.89 -16.71 -4.18
C MET A 38 8.90 -16.09 -5.18
N HIS A 39 9.03 -16.41 -6.47
CA HIS A 39 8.14 -15.88 -7.50
C HIS A 39 6.71 -16.36 -7.31
N ILE A 40 6.50 -17.65 -7.01
CA ILE A 40 5.18 -18.21 -6.68
C ILE A 40 4.57 -17.44 -5.50
N LYS A 41 5.31 -17.28 -4.40
CA LYS A 41 4.82 -16.51 -3.23
C LYS A 41 4.45 -15.07 -3.57
N LYS A 42 5.23 -14.42 -4.44
CA LYS A 42 4.96 -13.06 -4.89
C LYS A 42 3.65 -13.00 -5.69
N LEU A 43 3.46 -13.93 -6.63
CA LEU A 43 2.24 -14.02 -7.43
C LEU A 43 1.01 -14.27 -6.55
N GLU A 44 1.09 -15.21 -5.60
CA GLU A 44 0.02 -15.49 -4.64
C GLU A 44 -0.38 -14.24 -3.83
N GLU A 45 0.59 -13.42 -3.45
CA GLU A 45 0.34 -12.15 -2.75
C GLU A 45 -0.30 -11.10 -3.65
N GLN A 46 0.17 -11.00 -4.90
CA GLN A 46 -0.39 -10.09 -5.89
C GLN A 46 -1.85 -10.45 -6.19
N ASP A 47 -2.15 -11.73 -6.35
CA ASP A 47 -3.51 -12.22 -6.56
C ASP A 47 -4.41 -11.89 -5.36
N ARG A 48 -3.94 -12.13 -4.13
CA ARG A 48 -4.68 -11.76 -2.92
C ARG A 48 -4.98 -10.26 -2.86
N LYS A 49 -3.99 -9.41 -3.15
CA LYS A 49 -4.17 -7.96 -3.21
C LYS A 49 -5.14 -7.53 -4.31
N ALA A 50 -5.02 -8.12 -5.50
CA ALA A 50 -5.90 -7.84 -6.62
C ALA A 50 -7.36 -8.19 -6.30
N LEU A 51 -7.60 -9.32 -5.62
CA LEU A 51 -8.94 -9.69 -5.14
C LEU A 51 -9.50 -8.66 -4.15
N ASN A 52 -8.70 -8.20 -3.19
CA ASN A 52 -9.13 -7.18 -2.24
C ASN A 52 -9.48 -5.85 -2.93
N VAL A 53 -8.66 -5.40 -3.88
CA VAL A 53 -8.92 -4.18 -4.66
C VAL A 53 -10.19 -4.34 -5.49
N LYS A 54 -10.36 -5.48 -6.18
CA LYS A 54 -11.58 -5.79 -6.93
C LYS A 54 -12.81 -5.71 -6.03
N GLU A 55 -12.75 -6.30 -4.83
CA GLU A 55 -13.86 -6.29 -3.90
C GLU A 55 -14.18 -4.86 -3.43
N GLN A 56 -13.17 -4.05 -3.12
CA GLN A 56 -13.36 -2.66 -2.75
C GLN A 56 -14.03 -1.86 -3.88
N LEU A 57 -13.53 -1.96 -5.11
CA LEU A 57 -14.12 -1.29 -6.27
C LEU A 57 -15.56 -1.75 -6.51
N GLN A 58 -15.88 -3.02 -6.28
CA GLN A 58 -17.25 -3.52 -6.36
C GLN A 58 -18.16 -2.92 -5.27
N ARG A 59 -17.66 -2.70 -4.06
CA ARG A 59 -18.41 -1.99 -2.99
C ARG A 59 -18.67 -0.55 -3.39
N GLU A 60 -17.65 0.17 -3.88
CA GLU A 60 -17.77 1.55 -4.35
C GLU A 60 -18.77 1.66 -5.50
N HIS A 61 -18.67 0.79 -6.51
CA HIS A 61 -19.62 0.77 -7.62
C HIS A 61 -21.07 0.58 -7.13
N ARG A 62 -21.30 -0.35 -6.19
CA ARG A 62 -22.65 -0.53 -5.59
C ARG A 62 -23.11 0.67 -4.78
N TYR A 63 -22.20 1.34 -4.07
CA TYR A 63 -22.51 2.56 -3.32
C TYR A 63 -22.91 3.70 -4.27
N LEU A 64 -22.07 4.00 -5.26
CA LEU A 64 -22.28 5.05 -6.24
C LEU A 64 -23.56 4.82 -7.04
N LYS A 65 -23.84 3.57 -7.46
CA LYS A 65 -25.10 3.23 -8.14
C LYS A 65 -26.33 3.59 -7.31
N ARG A 66 -26.36 3.21 -6.02
CA ARG A 66 -27.46 3.56 -5.11
C ARG A 66 -27.57 5.07 -4.88
N ARG A 67 -26.44 5.77 -4.81
CA ARG A 67 -26.42 7.23 -4.64
C ARG A 67 -27.00 7.94 -5.87
N LEU A 68 -26.67 7.47 -7.07
CA LEU A 68 -27.25 7.96 -8.31
C LEU A 68 -28.75 7.70 -8.37
N GLU A 69 -29.19 6.49 -7.99
CA GLU A 69 -30.62 6.16 -7.92
C GLU A 69 -31.37 7.11 -6.96
N GLN A 70 -30.85 7.35 -5.75
CA GLN A 70 -31.43 8.30 -4.79
C GLN A 70 -31.54 9.73 -5.34
N LEU A 71 -30.47 10.22 -5.99
CA LEU A 71 -30.45 11.56 -6.58
C LEU A 71 -31.40 11.67 -7.78
N SER A 72 -31.52 10.60 -8.58
CA SER A 72 -32.45 10.55 -9.72
C SER A 72 -33.91 10.54 -9.27
N LEU A 73 -34.25 9.79 -8.21
CA LEU A 73 -35.60 9.73 -7.65
C LEU A 73 -35.99 11.06 -6.99
N SER A 74 -35.08 11.66 -6.22
CA SER A 74 -35.27 12.99 -5.63
C SER A 74 -35.33 14.10 -6.69
N GLY A 75 -34.63 13.94 -7.81
CA GLY A 75 -34.72 14.82 -8.97
C GLY A 75 -36.08 14.71 -9.68
N LEU A 76 -36.62 13.49 -9.80
CA LEU A 76 -37.89 13.24 -10.49
C LEU A 76 -39.12 13.62 -9.65
N GLU A 77 -39.10 13.44 -8.33
CA GLU A 77 -40.18 13.88 -7.43
C GLU A 77 -40.39 15.40 -7.46
N ARG A 78 -39.32 16.19 -7.68
CA ARG A 78 -39.42 17.65 -7.79
C ARG A 78 -39.95 18.16 -9.14
N VAL A 79 -40.09 17.29 -10.14
CA VAL A 79 -40.54 17.66 -11.50
C VAL A 79 -42.06 17.49 -11.67
N ARG A 80 -42.80 16.98 -10.67
CA ARG A 80 -44.25 16.67 -10.80
C ARG A 80 -45.18 17.27 -9.74
N THR A 81 -44.79 18.36 -9.10
CA THR A 81 -45.78 19.26 -8.49
C THR A 81 -45.60 20.62 -9.15
N ASP A 82 -46.20 20.71 -10.32
CA ASP A 82 -46.52 21.92 -11.05
C ASP A 82 -46.89 23.08 -10.12
N SER A 83 -45.90 23.94 -9.92
CA SER A 83 -46.11 25.34 -9.59
C SER A 83 -46.92 25.99 -10.72
N MET A 84 -48.22 26.14 -10.50
CA MET A 84 -49.01 27.12 -11.23
C MET A 84 -48.66 28.51 -10.70
N GLY A 85 -47.79 29.21 -11.44
CA GLY A 85 -47.76 30.67 -11.47
C GLY A 85 -46.61 31.34 -10.73
N SER A 86 -45.59 31.76 -11.47
CA SER A 86 -45.22 33.17 -11.43
C SER A 86 -44.48 33.57 -12.70
N THR A 87 -45.07 34.52 -13.39
CA THR A 87 -44.46 35.30 -14.46
C THR A 87 -43.47 36.32 -13.89
N VAL A 88 -42.65 36.85 -14.80
CA VAL A 88 -41.93 38.15 -14.75
C VAL A 88 -40.43 38.11 -14.40
N THR A 89 -39.65 38.10 -15.49
CA THR A 89 -38.52 38.99 -15.81
C THR A 89 -37.51 39.37 -14.72
N THR A 90 -36.26 38.93 -14.89
CA THR A 90 -35.11 39.84 -14.81
C THR A 90 -34.08 39.43 -15.87
N ASP A 91 -33.90 40.33 -16.81
CA ASP A 91 -32.81 40.43 -17.75
C ASP A 91 -31.45 40.47 -17.02
N SER A 92 -30.52 39.58 -17.37
CA SER A 92 -29.11 39.65 -17.00
C SER A 92 -28.31 38.70 -17.90
N GLU A 93 -27.98 39.23 -19.06
CA GLU A 93 -26.87 38.80 -19.91
C GLU A 93 -25.55 38.81 -19.13
N GLN A 94 -25.17 37.66 -18.59
CA GLN A 94 -23.79 37.37 -18.17
C GLN A 94 -23.35 36.04 -18.77
N GLU A 95 -22.68 36.14 -19.90
CA GLU A 95 -21.89 35.06 -20.48
C GLU A 95 -20.73 34.77 -19.52
N VAL A 96 -20.85 33.69 -18.75
CA VAL A 96 -19.73 33.12 -18.01
C VAL A 96 -19.04 32.11 -18.91
N ASP A 97 -17.93 32.54 -19.52
CA ASP A 97 -17.00 31.65 -20.20
C ASP A 97 -16.38 30.72 -19.15
N ILE A 98 -16.75 29.43 -19.21
CA ILE A 98 -16.19 28.41 -18.34
C ILE A 98 -14.89 27.96 -19.02
N GLU A 99 -13.80 28.67 -18.75
CA GLU A 99 -12.46 28.20 -19.09
C GLU A 99 -12.24 26.81 -18.46
N GLY A 100 -11.81 25.88 -19.30
CA GLY A 100 -11.53 24.51 -18.92
C GLY A 100 -10.43 24.45 -17.87
N MET A 101 -10.76 23.91 -16.69
CA MET A 101 -9.77 23.47 -15.71
C MET A 101 -8.97 22.31 -16.34
N GLU A 102 -7.80 22.67 -16.87
CA GLU A 102 -6.72 21.76 -17.22
C GLU A 102 -6.20 21.12 -15.92
N PHE A 103 -6.54 19.86 -15.70
CA PHE A 103 -5.91 19.07 -14.64
C PHE A 103 -4.49 18.69 -15.08
N THR A 104 -3.52 19.56 -14.85
CA THR A 104 -2.11 19.17 -14.81
C THR A 104 -1.89 18.35 -13.53
N PRO A 105 -1.37 17.12 -13.61
CA PRO A 105 -0.98 16.38 -12.41
C PRO A 105 0.13 17.16 -11.71
N ALA A 106 -0.16 17.68 -10.52
CA ALA A 106 0.85 18.23 -9.64
C ALA A 106 1.79 17.09 -9.23
N GLU A 107 3.01 17.15 -9.74
CA GLU A 107 4.16 16.33 -9.34
C GLU A 107 4.36 16.49 -7.82
N VAL A 108 3.95 15.49 -7.05
CA VAL A 108 4.26 15.40 -5.62
C VAL A 108 5.69 14.86 -5.45
N ASP A 109 6.69 15.70 -5.69
CA ASP A 109 8.03 15.41 -5.15
C ASP A 109 8.03 15.75 -3.65
N SER A 110 7.89 14.71 -2.84
CA SER A 110 8.18 14.74 -1.41
C SER A 110 9.30 13.76 -1.15
N THR A 111 10.52 14.19 -1.46
CA THR A 111 11.74 13.58 -0.96
C THR A 111 12.33 14.47 0.13
N GLY A 112 12.45 13.89 1.32
CA GLY A 112 12.76 14.61 2.55
C GLY A 112 14.18 15.18 2.57
N SER A 113 14.29 16.42 3.08
CA SER A 113 15.55 16.98 3.57
C SER A 113 16.08 16.11 4.71
N MET A 114 17.07 15.27 4.41
CA MET A 114 18.02 14.76 5.39
C MET A 114 19.32 15.52 5.14
N SER A 115 19.57 16.55 5.94
CA SER A 115 20.86 17.19 6.04
C SER A 115 21.15 17.30 7.52
N ASP A 116 22.06 16.46 8.01
CA ASP A 116 22.84 16.79 9.19
C ASP A 116 24.25 16.30 8.91
N GLY A 117 25.09 17.27 8.54
CA GLY A 117 26.53 17.10 8.39
C GLY A 117 27.18 17.26 9.75
N GLU A 118 28.11 16.35 9.99
CA GLU A 118 29.20 16.36 10.96
C GLU A 118 29.54 17.70 11.66
N GLU A 119 29.81 17.65 12.98
CA GLU A 119 31.09 18.05 13.60
C GLU A 119 31.05 17.99 15.15
N ASP A 120 32.00 17.22 15.69
CA ASP A 120 32.76 17.35 16.95
C ASP A 120 32.16 18.02 18.19
N HIS A 121 32.25 17.34 19.34
CA HIS A 121 32.89 17.86 20.57
C HIS A 121 32.98 16.75 21.63
N TYR A 122 34.15 16.11 21.70
CA TYR A 122 34.59 15.37 22.87
C TYR A 122 34.98 16.40 23.95
N SER A 123 34.41 16.30 25.15
CA SER A 123 34.99 16.91 26.34
C SER A 123 34.56 16.18 27.60
N LEU A 124 35.60 15.86 28.36
CA LEU A 124 35.65 15.15 29.62
C LEU A 124 35.08 15.99 30.79
N GLN A 125 35.00 15.33 31.95
CA GLN A 125 34.86 15.82 33.33
C GLN A 125 33.48 15.51 33.92
N SER A 126 33.34 14.43 34.72
CA SER A 126 33.65 14.37 36.17
C SER A 126 32.80 15.40 36.92
N SER A 127 31.89 15.08 37.82
CA SER A 127 31.92 14.30 39.08
C SER A 127 30.52 14.58 39.69
N SER A 128 29.83 13.82 40.53
CA SER A 128 30.18 13.03 41.72
C SER A 128 28.86 12.65 42.40
N SER A 129 28.86 11.54 43.16
CA SER A 129 28.01 11.29 44.36
C SER A 129 26.50 11.02 44.13
N SER A 130 25.79 10.14 44.82
CA SER A 130 26.04 9.23 45.97
C SER A 130 24.74 8.45 46.26
N SER A 131 24.84 7.15 46.60
CA SER A 131 23.94 6.38 47.52
C SER A 131 22.46 6.21 47.10
N ASP A 132 21.65 5.20 47.47
CA ASP A 132 21.66 4.09 48.43
C ASP A 132 20.50 3.11 48.07
N SER A 133 20.59 1.87 48.57
CA SER A 133 19.54 0.84 48.80
C SER A 133 18.41 0.57 47.79
N SER A 134 18.31 -0.70 47.37
CA SER A 134 17.45 -1.68 48.09
C SER A 134 17.43 -3.03 47.36
N TYR A 135 17.80 -4.07 48.10
CA TYR A 135 17.59 -5.46 47.73
C TYR A 135 16.09 -5.77 47.67
N SER A 136 15.66 -6.62 46.74
CA SER A 136 14.39 -7.32 46.84
C SER A 136 14.57 -8.72 46.28
N HIS A 137 14.87 -9.63 47.22
CA HIS A 137 14.94 -11.07 47.03
C HIS A 137 13.60 -11.65 47.48
N CYS A 138 12.83 -12.25 46.57
CA CYS A 138 11.57 -12.91 46.89
C CYS A 138 11.60 -14.40 46.47
N HIS A 139 11.68 -15.23 47.50
CA HIS A 139 11.02 -16.54 47.67
C HIS A 139 11.27 -17.67 46.67
N ARG A 140 12.08 -18.64 47.11
CA ARG A 140 11.76 -20.06 46.91
C ARG A 140 12.03 -20.85 48.19
N GLN A 141 10.97 -21.15 48.94
CA GLN A 141 10.98 -22.13 50.03
C GLN A 141 10.82 -23.54 49.43
N GLN A 142 11.73 -24.45 49.78
CA GLN A 142 11.37 -25.84 50.08
C GLN A 142 12.14 -26.27 51.34
N PRO A 143 11.48 -26.87 52.34
CA PRO A 143 12.10 -27.25 53.60
C PRO A 143 12.79 -28.63 53.52
N HIS A 144 13.98 -28.69 54.13
CA HIS A 144 14.49 -29.64 55.15
C HIS A 144 13.56 -30.83 55.54
N LEU A 145 13.95 -32.02 55.98
CA LEU A 145 15.11 -32.67 56.64
C LEU A 145 15.06 -34.18 56.22
N CYS A 146 15.98 -35.11 56.49
CA CYS A 146 17.04 -35.27 57.48
C CYS A 146 18.06 -36.30 56.96
#